data_AF-A0A847T307-F1
#
_entry.id   AF-A0A847T307-F1
#
_cell.length_a   1.000
_cell.length_b   1.000
_cell.length_c   1.000
_cell.angle_alpha   90.00
_cell.angle_beta   90.00
_cell.angle_gamma   90.00
#
_symmetry.space_group_name_H-M   'P 1'
#
loop_
_entity.id
_entity.type
_entity.pdbx_description
1 polymer ?
#
loop_
_entity_poly.entity_id
_entity_poly.type
_entity_poly.pdbx_seq_one_letter_code
_entity_poly.pdbx_strand_id
1 'polypeptide(L)'
;MGYHEDLVRMILDGEIEDKEGLQRAKISLCRKYSLPGVPRNSEILASVSDKDRPRVQELLRRKPVRTLSGVAVVAVMTSPAPCPHGKCIYCPGGVESGSPQSYTGKEPAARRGASFDFDPYEQVRGRIEQLEAIGHGTDKIDLIIMGGTFTSRPQDYQTDFVKRCFDAMNRSRSDGLEEAQLLNEQAPHRCIGMTIETRPDALTEQQVEMSMSMGMTRVEMGVQILDEDILREVNRGHGLQAVIDGTRMAKRHGLKVCYHLMPGLPGSSPEKDLASFRRVFEDPDFRPDMLKLYPTLVVKGTKLFDMWSKDEYRPYTTEEAVEVMAEMKRIVPPWVRIQRIQRDIPVPLIHAGVDKGHLRELIKERMRSQGHGCRCIRCREVGLMGIRNYGPEDVSINETYYDASGGQEHFISLDIKDRDALIGYVRLRTGNSPLASIRELKVFGRMAPISQKGDGWQHHGHGKELVSLAEERAREEGCRSIRVTSGVGVRNYYRAIGYQRVGAYMEKRLF
;
A
#
# COMPACT_ATOMS: atom_id res chain seq x y z
N MET A 1 40.02 16.72 -10.91
CA MET A 1 38.86 15.84 -10.71
C MET A 1 38.38 15.95 -9.28
N GLY A 2 37.10 16.22 -9.09
CA GLY A 2 36.47 16.31 -7.76
C GLY A 2 35.96 14.96 -7.25
N TYR A 3 35.58 14.91 -5.97
CA TYR A 3 35.02 13.71 -5.31
C TYR A 3 33.94 12.99 -6.12
N HIS A 4 33.00 13.77 -6.68
CA HIS A 4 31.85 13.24 -7.41
C HIS A 4 32.26 12.57 -8.73
N GLU A 5 33.15 13.21 -9.49
CA GLU A 5 33.64 12.69 -10.78
C GLU A 5 34.43 11.39 -10.59
N ASP A 6 35.34 11.36 -9.59
CA ASP A 6 36.13 10.16 -9.29
C ASP A 6 35.23 9.01 -8.85
N LEU A 7 34.25 9.26 -7.97
CA LEU A 7 33.33 8.22 -7.51
C LEU A 7 32.44 7.68 -8.66
N VAL A 8 31.93 8.57 -9.51
CA VAL A 8 31.14 8.18 -10.68
C VAL A 8 31.96 7.36 -11.65
N ARG A 9 33.22 7.75 -11.91
CA ARG A 9 34.13 6.98 -12.76
C ARG A 9 34.38 5.58 -12.19
N MET A 10 34.71 5.46 -10.89
CA MET A 10 34.92 4.15 -10.25
C MET A 10 33.70 3.22 -10.38
N ILE A 11 32.49 3.77 -10.36
CA ILE A 11 31.25 3.01 -10.59
C ILE A 11 31.14 2.58 -12.07
N LEU A 12 31.41 3.49 -13.01
CA LEU A 12 31.27 3.23 -14.44
C LEU A 12 32.34 2.27 -14.98
N ASP A 13 33.52 2.26 -14.38
CA ASP A 13 34.64 1.39 -14.72
C ASP A 13 34.52 0.00 -14.07
N GLY A 14 33.50 -0.21 -13.22
CA GLY A 14 33.23 -1.49 -12.57
C GLY A 14 34.08 -1.77 -11.32
N GLU A 15 34.87 -0.81 -10.83
CA GLU A 15 35.64 -0.95 -9.59
C GLU A 15 34.73 -1.05 -8.35
N ILE A 16 33.50 -0.56 -8.46
CA ILE A 16 32.48 -0.60 -7.41
C ILE A 16 31.29 -1.42 -7.90
N GLU A 17 31.19 -2.67 -7.43
CA GLU A 17 30.15 -3.61 -7.87
C GLU A 17 28.99 -3.75 -6.86
N ASP A 18 29.19 -3.34 -5.61
CA ASP A 18 28.22 -3.51 -4.54
C ASP A 18 28.13 -2.29 -3.58
N LYS A 19 27.19 -2.37 -2.63
CA LYS A 19 26.95 -1.27 -1.67
C LYS A 19 28.03 -1.12 -0.63
N GLU A 20 28.76 -2.17 -0.30
CA GLU A 20 29.85 -2.10 0.67
C GLU A 20 31.08 -1.45 0.04
N GLY A 21 31.43 -1.86 -1.19
CA GLY A 21 32.42 -1.23 -2.05
C GLY A 21 32.12 0.25 -2.25
N LEU A 22 30.84 0.59 -2.49
CA LEU A 22 30.43 1.98 -2.57
C LEU A 22 30.73 2.75 -1.28
N GLN A 23 30.40 2.19 -0.10
CA GLN A 23 30.70 2.88 1.17
C GLN A 23 32.20 3.02 1.40
N ARG A 24 33.00 1.98 1.11
CA ARG A 24 34.46 2.01 1.20
C ARG A 24 35.04 3.11 0.30
N ALA A 25 34.62 3.15 -0.96
CA ALA A 25 35.06 4.16 -1.93
C ALA A 25 34.66 5.57 -1.49
N LYS A 26 33.43 5.75 -1.00
CA LYS A 26 32.97 7.05 -0.47
C LYS A 26 33.83 7.55 0.68
N ILE A 27 34.19 6.68 1.63
CA ILE A 27 35.06 7.05 2.77
C ILE A 27 36.48 7.36 2.26
N SER A 28 37.02 6.51 1.39
CA SER A 28 38.36 6.70 0.81
C SER A 28 38.49 8.03 0.07
N LEU A 29 37.55 8.34 -0.83
CA LEU A 29 37.55 9.59 -1.57
C LEU A 29 37.30 10.80 -0.67
N CYS A 30 36.51 10.67 0.41
CA CYS A 30 36.36 11.77 1.36
C CYS A 30 37.69 12.12 2.03
N ARG A 31 38.51 11.10 2.36
CA ARG A 31 39.87 11.30 2.88
C ARG A 31 40.78 11.94 1.83
N LYS A 32 40.76 11.41 0.59
CA LYS A 32 41.57 11.94 -0.53
C LYS A 32 41.30 13.43 -0.78
N TYR A 33 40.04 13.84 -0.73
CA TYR A 33 39.62 15.21 -1.02
C TYR A 33 39.42 16.09 0.23
N SER A 34 39.76 15.59 1.42
CA SER A 34 39.61 16.31 2.70
C SER A 34 38.22 16.93 2.91
N LEU A 35 37.17 16.17 2.56
CA LEU A 35 35.79 16.65 2.71
C LEU A 35 35.36 16.64 4.20
N PRO A 36 34.56 17.63 4.64
CA PRO A 36 34.11 17.76 6.03
C PRO A 36 33.13 16.65 6.45
N GLY A 37 32.58 15.90 5.49
CA GLY A 37 31.70 14.77 5.73
C GLY A 37 31.43 14.01 4.45
N VAL A 38 30.89 12.80 4.59
CA VAL A 38 30.58 11.94 3.44
C VAL A 38 29.35 12.47 2.68
N PRO A 39 29.48 12.88 1.40
CA PRO A 39 28.34 13.37 0.62
C PRO A 39 27.20 12.37 0.56
N ARG A 40 25.96 12.88 0.52
CA ARG A 40 24.76 12.05 0.46
C ARG A 40 24.65 11.41 -0.92
N ASN A 41 24.06 10.22 -0.99
CA ASN A 41 23.84 9.54 -2.29
C ASN A 41 23.00 10.39 -3.26
N SER A 42 22.10 11.23 -2.74
CA SER A 42 21.31 12.18 -3.54
C SER A 42 22.14 13.30 -4.14
N GLU A 43 23.14 13.83 -3.41
CA GLU A 43 24.06 14.85 -3.90
C GLU A 43 24.94 14.27 -5.02
N ILE A 44 25.40 13.04 -4.83
CA ILE A 44 26.17 12.31 -5.85
C ILE A 44 25.31 12.07 -7.09
N LEU A 45 24.07 11.60 -6.93
CA LEU A 45 23.14 11.40 -8.05
C LEU A 45 22.84 12.69 -8.83
N ALA A 46 22.73 13.83 -8.15
CA ALA A 46 22.50 15.12 -8.79
C ALA A 46 23.68 15.59 -9.67
N SER A 47 24.88 15.07 -9.41
CA SER A 47 26.10 15.39 -10.18
C SER A 47 26.35 14.47 -11.38
N VAL A 48 25.53 13.42 -11.57
CA VAL A 48 25.70 12.44 -12.66
C VAL A 48 24.99 12.93 -13.92
N SER A 49 25.66 12.78 -15.07
CA SER A 49 25.05 13.03 -16.38
C SER A 49 23.84 12.12 -16.63
N ASP A 50 22.85 12.56 -17.41
CA ASP A 50 21.66 11.74 -17.71
C ASP A 50 22.03 10.42 -18.43
N LYS A 51 23.13 10.40 -19.19
CA LYS A 51 23.64 9.21 -19.87
C LYS A 51 24.12 8.13 -18.90
N ASP A 52 24.82 8.54 -17.83
CA ASP A 52 25.46 7.63 -16.88
C ASP A 52 24.57 7.29 -15.68
N ARG A 53 23.51 8.09 -15.48
CA ARG A 53 22.56 7.97 -14.38
C ARG A 53 21.98 6.55 -14.20
N PRO A 54 21.58 5.80 -15.24
CA PRO A 54 21.02 4.45 -15.06
C PRO A 54 21.99 3.47 -14.36
N ARG A 55 23.28 3.47 -14.74
CA ARG A 55 24.30 2.58 -14.18
C ARG A 55 24.65 2.96 -12.74
N VAL A 56 24.78 4.26 -12.49
CA VAL A 56 25.14 4.78 -11.16
C VAL A 56 23.99 4.69 -10.16
N GLN A 57 22.75 4.87 -10.62
CA GLN A 57 21.55 4.85 -9.80
C GLN A 57 21.29 3.50 -9.14
N GLU A 58 21.66 2.39 -9.78
CA GLU A 58 21.45 1.05 -9.20
C GLU A 58 22.18 0.88 -7.85
N LEU A 59 23.43 1.35 -7.76
CA LEU A 59 24.25 1.28 -6.56
C LEU A 59 23.90 2.37 -5.55
N LEU A 60 23.68 3.60 -6.01
CA LEU A 60 23.39 4.74 -5.14
C LEU A 60 21.98 4.74 -4.55
N ARG A 61 21.01 4.02 -5.15
CA ARG A 61 19.62 3.99 -4.68
C ARG A 61 19.51 3.42 -3.26
N ARG A 62 19.00 4.27 -2.36
CA ARG A 62 18.71 3.90 -0.96
C ARG A 62 17.36 3.18 -0.86
N LYS A 63 17.26 2.19 0.04
CA LYS A 63 16.02 1.44 0.31
C LYS A 63 15.32 0.93 -0.98
N PRO A 64 16.01 0.11 -1.81
CA PRO A 64 15.50 -0.34 -3.11
C PRO A 64 14.15 -1.06 -3.01
N VAL A 65 13.86 -1.68 -1.86
CA VAL A 65 12.58 -2.33 -1.55
C VAL A 65 11.38 -1.41 -1.69
N ARG A 66 11.54 -0.09 -1.53
CA ARG A 66 10.45 0.89 -1.58
C ARG A 66 9.79 1.02 -2.96
N THR A 67 10.50 0.69 -4.03
CA THR A 67 9.95 0.71 -5.40
C THR A 67 10.38 -0.54 -6.17
N LEU A 68 10.59 -1.67 -5.47
CA LEU A 68 10.90 -2.95 -6.12
C LEU A 68 9.82 -3.33 -7.14
N SER A 69 8.56 -2.94 -6.88
CA SER A 69 7.44 -3.13 -7.80
C SER A 69 7.37 -2.12 -8.96
N GLY A 70 8.31 -1.18 -9.08
CA GLY A 70 8.23 -0.09 -10.07
C GLY A 70 7.09 0.90 -9.84
N VAL A 71 6.60 1.01 -8.60
CA VAL A 71 5.51 1.91 -8.22
C VAL A 71 5.96 2.78 -7.05
N ALA A 72 5.86 4.10 -7.19
CA ALA A 72 6.09 5.07 -6.14
C ALA A 72 4.86 5.20 -5.24
N VAL A 73 5.04 4.97 -3.94
CA VAL A 73 3.97 5.24 -2.95
C VAL A 73 4.08 6.69 -2.49
N VAL A 74 3.04 7.47 -2.79
CA VAL A 74 2.90 8.88 -2.38
C VAL A 74 1.76 8.95 -1.38
N ALA A 75 2.12 9.16 -0.11
CA ALA A 75 1.16 9.24 0.97
C ALA A 75 1.05 10.69 1.47
N VAL A 76 -0.17 11.22 1.42
CA VAL A 76 -0.53 12.60 1.75
C VAL A 76 -1.49 12.64 2.94
N MET A 77 -1.39 13.69 3.74
CA MET A 77 -2.22 13.92 4.91
C MET A 77 -3.28 14.96 4.59
N THR A 78 -4.51 14.67 4.98
CA THR A 78 -5.60 15.65 4.99
C THR A 78 -5.39 16.67 6.11
N SER A 79 -6.06 17.82 6.06
CA SER A 79 -6.04 18.76 7.18
C SER A 79 -6.64 18.11 8.44
N PRO A 80 -6.15 18.43 9.65
CA PRO A 80 -6.73 17.92 10.89
C PRO A 80 -8.24 18.20 10.96
N ALA A 81 -9.01 17.18 11.34
CA ALA A 81 -10.45 17.26 11.54
C ALA A 81 -10.87 16.29 12.65
N PRO A 82 -11.88 16.64 13.46
CA PRO A 82 -12.35 15.76 14.52
C PRO A 82 -13.05 14.53 13.95
N CYS A 83 -12.95 13.41 14.65
CA CYS A 83 -13.79 12.25 14.38
C CYS A 83 -15.25 12.54 14.79
N PRO A 84 -16.25 12.19 13.97
CA PRO A 84 -17.67 12.37 14.30
C PRO A 84 -18.14 11.75 15.62
N HIS A 85 -17.46 10.70 16.12
CA HIS A 85 -17.81 10.00 17.37
C HIS A 85 -16.94 10.40 18.57
N GLY A 86 -16.03 11.37 18.41
CA GLY A 86 -14.98 11.65 19.37
C GLY A 86 -13.73 10.78 19.19
N LYS A 87 -12.94 10.62 20.26
CA LYS A 87 -11.60 10.02 20.24
C LYS A 87 -11.60 8.61 20.83
N CYS A 88 -11.04 7.64 20.10
CA CYS A 88 -10.80 6.29 20.62
C CYS A 88 -9.68 6.31 21.67
N ILE A 89 -9.70 5.38 22.62
CA ILE A 89 -8.78 5.33 23.77
C ILE A 89 -7.30 5.34 23.36
N TYR A 90 -6.95 4.57 22.32
CA TYR A 90 -5.58 4.37 21.84
C TYR A 90 -5.12 5.39 20.78
N CYS A 91 -5.97 6.32 20.35
CA CYS A 91 -5.74 7.11 19.15
C CYS A 91 -4.77 8.27 19.42
N PRO A 92 -3.53 8.27 18.88
CA PRO A 92 -2.63 9.40 19.07
C PRO A 92 -3.05 10.54 18.15
N GLY A 93 -3.08 11.75 18.72
CA GLY A 93 -3.29 12.99 17.99
C GLY A 93 -4.74 13.46 17.81
N GLY A 94 -4.98 14.22 16.73
CA GLY A 94 -6.22 14.94 16.45
C GLY A 94 -6.00 16.46 16.31
N VAL A 95 -7.10 17.22 16.19
CA VAL A 95 -7.07 18.70 16.04
C VAL A 95 -6.21 19.35 17.14
N GLU A 96 -6.33 18.88 18.37
CA GLU A 96 -5.58 19.38 19.54
C GLU A 96 -4.06 19.26 19.40
N SER A 97 -3.56 18.30 18.61
CA SER A 97 -2.14 18.09 18.38
C SER A 97 -1.66 18.60 17.02
N GLY A 98 -2.51 19.30 16.27
CA GLY A 98 -2.19 19.78 14.91
C GLY A 98 -1.89 18.66 13.92
N SER A 99 -2.43 17.45 14.13
CA SER A 99 -2.21 16.29 13.26
C SER A 99 -3.52 15.61 12.89
N PRO A 100 -3.60 14.93 11.74
CA PRO A 100 -4.75 14.11 11.41
C PRO A 100 -4.98 13.02 12.45
N GLN A 101 -6.23 12.58 12.57
CA GLN A 101 -6.61 11.58 13.56
C GLN A 101 -5.79 10.30 13.40
N SER A 102 -5.35 9.71 14.51
CA SER A 102 -4.53 8.48 14.59
C SER A 102 -3.05 8.65 14.31
N TYR A 103 -2.57 9.88 14.08
CA TYR A 103 -1.17 10.19 13.83
C TYR A 103 -0.60 11.13 14.90
N THR A 104 0.63 10.86 15.33
CA THR A 104 1.34 11.67 16.35
C THR A 104 1.81 13.03 15.82
N GLY A 105 1.81 13.23 14.50
CA GLY A 105 2.39 14.43 13.86
C GLY A 105 3.91 14.31 13.64
N LYS A 106 4.53 13.21 14.10
CA LYS A 106 5.99 13.00 14.04
C LYS A 106 6.40 11.93 13.04
N GLU A 107 5.43 11.19 12.49
CA GLU A 107 5.65 10.27 11.37
C GLU A 107 6.19 11.06 10.16
N PRO A 108 7.01 10.46 9.27
CA PRO A 108 7.56 11.17 8.13
C PRO A 108 6.49 11.77 7.19
N ALA A 109 5.34 11.13 7.04
CA ALA A 109 4.25 11.67 6.24
C ALA A 109 3.48 12.78 6.98
N ALA A 110 3.25 12.62 8.28
CA ALA A 110 2.60 13.64 9.09
C ALA A 110 3.43 14.94 9.16
N ARG A 111 4.75 14.82 9.34
CA ARG A 111 5.67 15.98 9.30
C ARG A 111 5.67 16.69 7.94
N ARG A 112 5.61 15.94 6.84
CA ARG A 112 5.47 16.54 5.50
C ARG A 112 4.13 17.25 5.33
N GLY A 113 3.04 16.66 5.82
CA GLY A 113 1.73 17.31 5.83
C GLY A 113 1.79 18.65 6.54
N ALA A 114 2.29 18.66 7.78
CA ALA A 114 2.43 19.88 8.57
C ALA A 114 3.39 20.92 7.93
N SER A 115 4.50 20.51 7.32
CA SER A 115 5.43 21.46 6.68
C SER A 115 4.89 22.14 5.43
N PHE A 116 3.81 21.60 4.86
CA PHE A 116 3.12 22.15 3.70
C PHE A 116 1.70 22.62 4.06
N ASP A 117 1.41 22.84 5.35
CA ASP A 117 0.09 23.26 5.84
C ASP A 117 -1.07 22.39 5.32
N PHE A 118 -0.79 21.10 5.12
CA PHE A 118 -1.69 20.10 4.56
C PHE A 118 -2.18 20.41 3.14
N ASP A 119 -1.51 21.30 2.40
CA ASP A 119 -1.81 21.55 0.99
C ASP A 119 -1.57 20.25 0.17
N PRO A 120 -2.58 19.74 -0.54
CA PRO A 120 -2.48 18.50 -1.30
C PRO A 120 -1.45 18.55 -2.44
N TYR A 121 -1.35 19.68 -3.14
CA TYR A 121 -0.44 19.84 -4.29
C TYR A 121 1.02 19.82 -3.82
N GLU A 122 1.36 20.63 -2.81
CA GLU A 122 2.72 20.74 -2.29
C GLU A 122 3.19 19.43 -1.64
N GLN A 123 2.30 18.71 -0.95
CA GLN A 123 2.63 17.40 -0.40
C GLN A 123 2.97 16.37 -1.50
N VAL A 124 2.21 16.33 -2.59
CA VAL A 124 2.47 15.42 -3.72
C VAL A 124 3.75 15.84 -4.45
N ARG A 125 3.87 17.11 -4.83
CA ARG A 125 5.04 17.68 -5.52
C ARG A 125 6.32 17.40 -4.73
N GLY A 126 6.36 17.80 -3.47
CA GLY A 126 7.53 17.62 -2.62
C GLY A 126 7.89 16.14 -2.40
N ARG A 127 6.89 15.24 -2.40
CA ARG A 127 7.15 13.80 -2.28
C ARG A 127 7.71 13.20 -3.58
N ILE A 128 7.23 13.64 -4.74
CA ILE A 128 7.76 13.24 -6.06
C ILE A 128 9.23 13.69 -6.17
N GLU A 129 9.51 14.97 -5.93
CA GLU A 129 10.87 15.53 -5.97
C GLU A 129 11.81 14.80 -5.02
N GLN A 130 11.36 14.51 -3.80
CA GLN A 130 12.14 13.74 -2.83
C GLN A 130 12.50 12.34 -3.36
N LEU A 131 11.58 11.64 -4.03
CA LEU A 131 11.80 10.31 -4.57
C LEU A 131 12.76 10.33 -5.77
N GLU A 132 12.60 11.31 -6.66
CA GLU A 132 13.49 11.51 -7.83
C GLU A 132 14.92 11.83 -7.39
N ALA A 133 15.07 12.69 -6.37
CA ALA A 133 16.37 13.05 -5.80
C ALA A 133 17.14 11.86 -5.20
N ILE A 134 16.45 10.79 -4.80
CA ILE A 134 17.07 9.56 -4.31
C ILE A 134 17.08 8.42 -5.34
N GLY A 135 16.78 8.72 -6.61
CA GLY A 135 16.87 7.76 -7.71
C GLY A 135 15.75 6.73 -7.74
N HIS A 136 14.53 7.12 -7.37
CA HIS A 136 13.35 6.28 -7.53
C HIS A 136 12.49 6.80 -8.69
N GLY A 137 12.01 5.89 -9.54
CA GLY A 137 11.06 6.22 -10.60
C GLY A 137 9.71 6.64 -10.01
N THR A 138 9.12 7.67 -10.61
CA THR A 138 7.86 8.33 -10.21
C THR A 138 6.85 8.33 -11.35
N ASP A 139 7.09 7.55 -12.41
CA ASP A 139 6.20 7.42 -13.57
C ASP A 139 4.86 6.77 -13.22
N LYS A 140 4.86 5.93 -12.18
CA LYS A 140 3.68 5.23 -11.66
C LYS A 140 3.54 5.50 -10.17
N ILE A 141 2.43 6.12 -9.77
CA ILE A 141 2.14 6.51 -8.39
C ILE A 141 0.94 5.72 -7.86
N ASP A 142 1.10 5.15 -6.66
CA ASP A 142 -0.01 4.72 -5.79
C ASP A 142 -0.21 5.81 -4.73
N LEU A 143 -1.29 6.58 -4.88
CA LEU A 143 -1.65 7.69 -4.01
C LEU A 143 -2.39 7.16 -2.78
N ILE A 144 -1.99 7.59 -1.58
CA ILE A 144 -2.64 7.21 -0.32
C ILE A 144 -3.07 8.48 0.43
N ILE A 145 -4.37 8.64 0.61
CA ILE A 145 -4.98 9.72 1.39
C ILE A 145 -5.16 9.23 2.82
N MET A 146 -4.41 9.84 3.74
CA MET A 146 -4.34 9.47 5.16
C MET A 146 -5.08 10.47 6.05
N GLY A 147 -5.55 9.95 7.20
CA GLY A 147 -6.21 10.73 8.25
C GLY A 147 -7.51 10.11 8.77
N GLY A 148 -8.00 9.05 8.12
CA GLY A 148 -9.13 8.22 8.56
C GLY A 148 -10.51 8.88 8.57
N THR A 149 -10.59 10.20 8.37
CA THR A 149 -11.82 11.02 8.42
C THR A 149 -12.10 11.74 7.10
N PHE A 150 -11.32 11.46 6.03
CA PHE A 150 -11.47 12.11 4.73
C PHE A 150 -12.90 12.00 4.17
N THR A 151 -13.49 10.81 4.25
CA THR A 151 -14.87 10.50 3.81
C THR A 151 -15.94 11.18 4.66
N SER A 152 -15.59 11.71 5.83
CA SER A 152 -16.49 12.50 6.68
C SER A 152 -16.36 14.01 6.44
N ARG A 153 -15.51 14.45 5.51
CA ARG A 153 -15.33 15.87 5.17
C ARG A 153 -16.40 16.32 4.16
N PRO A 154 -16.69 17.63 4.07
CA PRO A 154 -17.54 18.16 3.01
C PRO A 154 -17.06 17.73 1.62
N GLN A 155 -18.01 17.47 0.72
CA GLN A 155 -17.71 16.94 -0.62
C GLN A 155 -16.75 17.84 -1.40
N ASP A 156 -16.96 19.16 -1.35
CA ASP A 156 -16.09 20.13 -2.05
C ASP A 156 -14.64 20.05 -1.58
N TYR A 157 -14.41 19.84 -0.28
CA TYR A 157 -13.07 19.62 0.26
C TYR A 157 -12.47 18.32 -0.30
N GLN A 158 -13.24 17.24 -0.34
CA GLN A 158 -12.74 15.96 -0.85
C GLN A 158 -12.36 16.07 -2.33
N THR A 159 -13.24 16.64 -3.15
CA THR A 159 -13.06 16.81 -4.59
C THR A 159 -11.89 17.74 -4.90
N ASP A 160 -11.80 18.90 -4.26
CA ASP A 160 -10.67 19.84 -4.46
C ASP A 160 -9.34 19.23 -4.01
N PHE A 161 -9.33 18.51 -2.87
CA PHE A 161 -8.13 17.87 -2.36
C PHE A 161 -7.57 16.84 -3.36
N VAL A 162 -8.43 15.98 -3.91
CA VAL A 162 -8.02 14.98 -4.92
C VAL A 162 -7.61 15.65 -6.22
N LYS A 163 -8.37 16.65 -6.69
CA LYS A 163 -8.03 17.43 -7.89
C LYS A 163 -6.62 18.01 -7.78
N ARG A 164 -6.30 18.67 -6.67
CA ARG A 164 -4.98 19.28 -6.42
C ARG A 164 -3.86 18.24 -6.36
N CYS A 165 -4.13 17.01 -5.89
CA CYS A 165 -3.18 15.92 -5.97
C CYS A 165 -2.90 15.51 -7.43
N PHE A 166 -3.94 15.43 -8.27
CA PHE A 166 -3.78 15.20 -9.71
C PHE A 166 -3.00 16.33 -10.39
N ASP A 167 -3.30 17.59 -10.10
CA ASP A 167 -2.58 18.74 -10.65
C ASP A 167 -1.07 18.67 -10.38
N ALA A 168 -0.66 18.25 -9.19
CA ALA A 168 0.75 18.05 -8.84
C ALA A 168 1.40 16.92 -9.66
N MET A 169 0.69 15.81 -9.86
CA MET A 169 1.14 14.70 -10.71
C MET A 169 1.19 15.10 -12.20
N ASN A 170 0.29 15.97 -12.64
CA ASN A 170 0.19 16.47 -14.00
C ASN A 170 1.18 17.60 -14.30
N ARG A 171 1.75 18.22 -13.25
CA ARG A 171 2.56 19.46 -13.33
C ARG A 171 1.83 20.60 -14.04
N SER A 172 0.51 20.62 -13.95
CA SER A 172 -0.37 21.61 -14.57
C SER A 172 -1.63 21.77 -13.73
N ARG A 173 -2.22 22.97 -13.78
CA ARG A 173 -3.48 23.26 -13.10
C ARG A 173 -4.64 22.84 -14.01
N SER A 174 -5.68 22.28 -13.42
CA SER A 174 -6.96 22.00 -14.08
C SER A 174 -8.07 22.91 -13.56
N ASP A 175 -9.15 23.04 -14.31
CA ASP A 175 -10.37 23.75 -13.90
C ASP A 175 -11.22 22.87 -12.96
N GLY A 176 -11.30 21.57 -13.25
CA GLY A 176 -12.07 20.60 -12.45
C GLY A 176 -11.39 19.25 -12.31
N LEU A 177 -11.93 18.42 -11.41
CA LEU A 177 -11.42 17.07 -11.14
C LEU A 177 -11.41 16.18 -12.39
N GLU A 178 -12.44 16.26 -13.23
CA GLU A 178 -12.52 15.45 -14.45
C GLU A 178 -11.39 15.77 -15.42
N GLU A 179 -11.12 17.05 -15.67
CA GLU A 179 -9.98 17.49 -16.48
C GLU A 179 -8.65 17.04 -15.86
N ALA A 180 -8.49 17.20 -14.54
CA ALA A 180 -7.30 16.73 -13.83
C ALA A 180 -7.04 15.23 -14.06
N GLN A 181 -8.11 14.41 -14.04
CA GLN A 181 -8.01 12.99 -14.33
C GLN A 181 -7.65 12.72 -15.80
N LEU A 182 -8.29 13.40 -16.75
CA LEU A 182 -8.02 13.24 -18.18
C LEU A 182 -6.55 13.54 -18.52
N LEU A 183 -6.02 14.64 -17.99
CA LEU A 183 -4.60 14.99 -18.10
C LEU A 183 -3.70 13.89 -17.49
N ASN A 184 -4.12 13.31 -16.36
CA ASN A 184 -3.31 12.30 -15.67
C ASN A 184 -3.18 10.97 -16.41
N GLU A 185 -4.12 10.63 -17.31
CA GLU A 185 -4.04 9.39 -18.09
C GLU A 185 -2.79 9.31 -19.00
N GLN A 186 -2.18 10.47 -19.29
CA GLN A 186 -0.98 10.61 -20.11
C GLN A 186 0.16 11.39 -19.43
N ALA A 187 -0.04 11.82 -18.18
CA ALA A 187 0.92 12.60 -17.41
C ALA A 187 2.27 11.89 -17.21
N PRO A 188 3.35 12.65 -16.91
CA PRO A 188 4.65 12.08 -16.54
C PRO A 188 4.58 11.26 -15.25
N HIS A 189 3.67 11.61 -14.32
CA HIS A 189 3.42 10.87 -13.09
C HIS A 189 1.99 10.34 -13.09
N ARG A 190 1.82 9.06 -13.42
CA ARG A 190 0.48 8.48 -13.58
C ARG A 190 -0.03 7.91 -12.27
N CYS A 191 -1.21 8.32 -11.84
CA CYS A 191 -1.89 7.75 -10.67
C CYS A 191 -2.49 6.39 -11.04
N ILE A 192 -1.74 5.32 -10.82
CA ILE A 192 -2.12 3.95 -11.18
C ILE A 192 -3.03 3.29 -10.12
N GLY A 193 -3.16 3.91 -8.96
CA GLY A 193 -4.06 3.52 -7.89
C GLY A 193 -4.21 4.64 -6.87
N MET A 194 -5.40 4.76 -6.30
CA MET A 194 -5.66 5.64 -5.18
C MET A 194 -6.29 4.85 -4.04
N THR A 195 -5.81 5.13 -2.83
CA THR A 195 -6.25 4.55 -1.56
C THR A 195 -6.81 5.62 -0.66
N ILE A 196 -7.99 5.39 -0.10
CA ILE A 196 -8.59 6.25 0.92
C ILE A 196 -8.70 5.47 2.23
N GLU A 197 -8.12 6.03 3.31
CA GLU A 197 -8.34 5.56 4.67
C GLU A 197 -9.66 6.10 5.22
N THR A 198 -10.50 5.22 5.75
CA THR A 198 -11.82 5.57 6.29
C THR A 198 -12.16 4.76 7.54
N ARG A 199 -13.15 5.25 8.27
CA ARG A 199 -13.91 4.41 9.20
C ARG A 199 -14.95 3.58 8.44
N PRO A 200 -15.25 2.34 8.88
CA PRO A 200 -16.32 1.52 8.33
C PRO A 200 -17.67 2.22 8.25
N ASP A 201 -18.10 2.90 9.32
CA ASP A 201 -19.40 3.57 9.39
C ASP A 201 -19.53 4.82 8.51
N ALA A 202 -18.41 5.38 8.05
CA ALA A 202 -18.39 6.50 7.12
C ALA A 202 -18.41 6.06 5.64
N LEU A 203 -18.32 4.76 5.37
CA LEU A 203 -18.37 4.21 4.03
C LEU A 203 -19.83 3.87 3.72
N THR A 204 -20.59 4.86 3.23
CA THR A 204 -21.95 4.67 2.69
C THR A 204 -21.91 4.49 1.16
N GLU A 205 -23.02 4.10 0.55
CA GLU A 205 -23.09 3.86 -0.91
C GLU A 205 -22.74 5.11 -1.70
N GLN A 206 -23.33 6.24 -1.34
CA GLN A 206 -23.00 7.55 -1.89
C GLN A 206 -21.51 7.89 -1.72
N GLN A 207 -20.90 7.59 -0.56
CA GLN A 207 -19.47 7.85 -0.34
C GLN A 207 -18.57 6.94 -1.18
N VAL A 208 -18.97 5.69 -1.42
CA VAL A 208 -18.25 4.78 -2.32
C VAL A 208 -18.31 5.30 -3.74
N GLU A 209 -19.50 5.62 -4.26
CA GLU A 209 -19.67 6.14 -5.62
C GLU A 209 -18.89 7.45 -5.82
N MET A 210 -18.99 8.38 -4.86
CA MET A 210 -18.24 9.63 -4.86
C MET A 210 -16.74 9.37 -4.88
N SER A 211 -16.23 8.52 -3.98
CA SER A 211 -14.81 8.18 -3.91
C SER A 211 -14.30 7.51 -5.18
N MET A 212 -15.12 6.65 -5.80
CA MET A 212 -14.78 6.02 -7.08
C MET A 212 -14.77 7.01 -8.23
N SER A 213 -15.69 7.99 -8.24
CA SER A 213 -15.66 9.09 -9.22
C SER A 213 -14.36 9.91 -9.12
N MET A 214 -13.79 10.03 -7.91
CA MET A 214 -12.48 10.63 -7.67
C MET A 214 -11.30 9.75 -8.11
N GLY A 215 -11.54 8.50 -8.48
CA GLY A 215 -10.52 7.55 -8.93
C GLY A 215 -10.06 6.56 -7.86
N MET A 216 -10.80 6.41 -6.75
CA MET A 216 -10.47 5.45 -5.70
C MET A 216 -10.47 4.02 -6.24
N THR A 217 -9.44 3.26 -5.91
CA THR A 217 -9.32 1.85 -6.31
C THR A 217 -9.16 0.89 -5.12
N ARG A 218 -8.85 1.44 -3.93
CA ARG A 218 -8.65 0.70 -2.69
C ARG A 218 -9.25 1.50 -1.54
N VAL A 219 -9.98 0.81 -0.67
CA VAL A 219 -10.41 1.36 0.63
C VAL A 219 -9.63 0.68 1.74
N GLU A 220 -9.21 1.47 2.72
CA GLU A 220 -8.58 1.00 3.93
C GLU A 220 -9.48 1.33 5.13
N MET A 221 -9.98 0.29 5.78
CA MET A 221 -10.93 0.41 6.88
C MET A 221 -10.26 0.17 8.23
N GLY A 222 -10.45 1.12 9.13
CA GLY A 222 -10.04 1.02 10.53
C GLY A 222 -10.90 0.05 11.34
N VAL A 223 -10.81 -1.25 11.07
CA VAL A 223 -11.60 -2.32 11.74
C VAL A 223 -11.14 -2.57 13.16
N GLN A 224 -9.83 -2.61 13.36
CA GLN A 224 -9.12 -2.87 14.62
C GLN A 224 -9.25 -4.32 15.11
N ILE A 225 -10.46 -4.77 15.45
CA ILE A 225 -10.72 -6.13 15.94
C ILE A 225 -12.16 -6.55 15.62
N LEU A 226 -12.41 -7.85 15.47
CA LEU A 226 -13.74 -8.42 15.22
C LEU A 226 -14.44 -8.88 16.50
N ASP A 227 -14.45 -8.01 17.50
CA ASP A 227 -15.04 -8.24 18.84
C ASP A 227 -15.79 -6.98 19.29
N GLU A 228 -17.12 -7.06 19.40
CA GLU A 228 -17.99 -5.91 19.74
C GLU A 228 -17.69 -5.36 21.14
N ASP A 229 -17.33 -6.21 22.10
CA ASP A 229 -17.09 -5.78 23.47
C ASP A 229 -15.82 -4.96 23.55
N ILE A 230 -14.75 -5.42 22.89
CA ILE A 230 -13.48 -4.70 22.82
C ILE A 230 -13.65 -3.38 22.05
N LEU A 231 -14.41 -3.38 20.94
CA LEU A 231 -14.69 -2.15 20.19
C LEU A 231 -15.42 -1.11 21.06
N ARG A 232 -16.41 -1.53 21.87
CA ARG A 232 -17.08 -0.65 22.83
C ARG A 232 -16.14 -0.16 23.92
N GLU A 233 -15.33 -1.05 24.49
CA GLU A 233 -14.37 -0.72 25.56
C GLU A 233 -13.37 0.36 25.12
N VAL A 234 -12.85 0.27 23.90
CA VAL A 234 -11.90 1.26 23.35
C VAL A 234 -12.55 2.52 22.79
N ASN A 235 -13.85 2.71 23.03
CA ASN A 235 -14.66 3.82 22.54
C ASN A 235 -14.58 3.95 21.00
N ARG A 236 -14.74 2.83 20.28
CA ARG A 236 -14.81 2.83 18.83
C ARG A 236 -16.20 3.27 18.38
N GLY A 237 -16.27 4.24 17.46
CA GLY A 237 -17.53 4.77 16.93
C GLY A 237 -18.29 3.89 15.94
N HIS A 238 -18.01 2.58 15.88
CA HIS A 238 -18.74 1.63 15.04
C HIS A 238 -18.62 0.21 15.62
N GLY A 239 -19.62 -0.62 15.34
CA GLY A 239 -19.59 -2.07 15.59
C GLY A 239 -19.15 -2.87 14.36
N LEU A 240 -19.39 -4.18 14.40
CA LEU A 240 -19.08 -5.13 13.33
C LEU A 240 -20.01 -5.00 12.13
N GLN A 241 -21.28 -4.65 12.34
CA GLN A 241 -22.24 -4.50 11.25
C GLN A 241 -21.76 -3.46 10.22
N ALA A 242 -21.21 -2.33 10.68
CA ALA A 242 -20.62 -1.32 9.81
C ALA A 242 -19.40 -1.85 9.01
N VAL A 243 -18.62 -2.77 9.59
CA VAL A 243 -17.51 -3.44 8.89
C VAL A 243 -18.03 -4.35 7.79
N ILE A 244 -19.07 -5.14 8.11
CA ILE A 244 -19.70 -6.07 7.17
C ILE A 244 -20.31 -5.30 5.99
N ASP A 245 -21.08 -4.25 6.27
CA ASP A 245 -21.75 -3.46 5.23
C ASP A 245 -20.75 -2.68 4.37
N GLY A 246 -19.75 -2.06 4.99
CA GLY A 246 -18.67 -1.37 4.29
C GLY A 246 -17.89 -2.30 3.36
N THR A 247 -17.56 -3.51 3.82
CA THR A 247 -16.88 -4.53 3.01
C THR A 247 -17.74 -5.01 1.86
N ARG A 248 -19.00 -5.37 2.13
CA ARG A 248 -19.94 -5.83 1.11
C ARG A 248 -20.07 -4.81 -0.02
N MET A 249 -20.27 -3.55 0.36
CA MET A 249 -20.43 -2.47 -0.60
C MET A 249 -19.15 -2.18 -1.37
N ALA A 250 -17.99 -2.16 -0.72
CA ALA A 250 -16.71 -1.97 -1.39
C ALA A 250 -16.44 -3.10 -2.40
N LYS A 251 -16.67 -4.37 -2.01
CA LYS A 251 -16.52 -5.52 -2.91
C LYS A 251 -17.50 -5.48 -4.07
N ARG A 252 -18.77 -5.13 -3.83
CA ARG A 252 -19.81 -4.99 -4.87
C ARG A 252 -19.43 -3.94 -5.93
N HIS A 253 -18.84 -2.83 -5.50
CA HIS A 253 -18.35 -1.77 -6.38
C HIS A 253 -16.97 -2.07 -7.00
N GLY A 254 -16.42 -3.24 -6.75
CA GLY A 254 -15.17 -3.70 -7.36
C GLY A 254 -13.90 -3.11 -6.72
N LEU A 255 -13.99 -2.51 -5.53
CA LEU A 255 -12.84 -1.96 -4.83
C LEU A 255 -12.01 -3.06 -4.18
N LYS A 256 -10.72 -2.78 -3.98
CA LYS A 256 -9.87 -3.57 -3.11
C LYS A 256 -10.12 -3.18 -1.65
N VAL A 257 -10.21 -4.15 -0.75
CA VAL A 257 -10.53 -3.92 0.67
C VAL A 257 -9.34 -4.28 1.54
N CYS A 258 -8.93 -3.34 2.39
CA CYS A 258 -7.87 -3.57 3.36
C CYS A 258 -8.34 -3.27 4.78
N TYR A 259 -8.09 -4.18 5.72
CA TYR A 259 -8.35 -3.95 7.13
C TYR A 259 -7.09 -3.50 7.86
N HIS A 260 -7.23 -2.49 8.71
CA HIS A 260 -6.28 -2.21 9.77
C HIS A 260 -6.73 -3.03 10.99
N LEU A 261 -5.88 -3.91 11.49
CA LEU A 261 -6.14 -4.73 12.67
C LEU A 261 -5.11 -4.44 13.75
N MET A 262 -5.55 -4.42 15.00
CA MET A 262 -4.78 -4.05 16.18
C MET A 262 -4.84 -5.13 17.25
N PRO A 263 -3.86 -6.05 17.29
CA PRO A 263 -3.73 -6.93 18.44
C PRO A 263 -3.30 -6.18 19.71
N GLY A 264 -3.68 -6.70 20.87
CA GLY A 264 -3.32 -6.19 22.19
C GLY A 264 -4.10 -4.95 22.61
N LEU A 265 -5.32 -4.73 22.11
CA LEU A 265 -6.19 -3.65 22.61
C LEU A 265 -6.58 -3.88 24.08
N PRO A 266 -6.94 -2.82 24.85
CA PRO A 266 -7.58 -2.97 26.16
C PRO A 266 -8.77 -3.94 26.09
N GLY A 267 -8.88 -4.83 27.08
CA GLY A 267 -9.90 -5.88 27.12
C GLY A 267 -9.63 -7.12 26.25
N SER A 268 -8.60 -7.07 25.39
CA SER A 268 -8.18 -8.19 24.57
C SER A 268 -7.22 -9.15 25.30
N SER A 269 -6.99 -10.30 24.69
CA SER A 269 -5.99 -11.29 25.06
C SER A 269 -5.43 -11.98 23.81
N PRO A 270 -4.28 -12.67 23.87
CA PRO A 270 -3.76 -13.44 22.74
C PRO A 270 -4.80 -14.39 22.12
N GLU A 271 -5.61 -15.02 22.95
CA GLU A 271 -6.67 -15.95 22.52
C GLU A 271 -7.78 -15.23 21.77
N LYS A 272 -8.25 -14.08 22.29
CA LYS A 272 -9.27 -13.25 21.63
C LYS A 272 -8.77 -12.66 20.32
N ASP A 273 -7.52 -12.17 20.29
CA ASP A 273 -6.89 -11.65 19.09
C ASP A 273 -6.79 -12.73 18.00
N LEU A 274 -6.36 -13.94 18.37
CA LEU A 274 -6.27 -15.07 17.43
C LEU A 274 -7.65 -15.56 16.96
N ALA A 275 -8.64 -15.61 17.86
CA ALA A 275 -10.02 -15.95 17.50
C ALA A 275 -10.62 -14.91 16.54
N SER A 276 -10.46 -13.62 16.85
CA SER A 276 -10.85 -12.53 15.97
C SER A 276 -10.15 -12.64 14.61
N PHE A 277 -8.86 -12.96 14.59
CA PHE A 277 -8.09 -13.06 13.35
C PHE A 277 -8.49 -14.27 12.49
N ARG A 278 -8.84 -15.41 13.09
CA ARG A 278 -9.43 -16.57 12.36
C ARG A 278 -10.72 -16.17 11.67
N ARG A 279 -11.61 -15.49 12.42
CA ARG A 279 -12.90 -15.02 11.91
C ARG A 279 -12.76 -14.11 10.67
N VAL A 280 -11.69 -13.32 10.56
CA VAL A 280 -11.43 -12.46 9.38
C VAL A 280 -11.46 -13.24 8.06
N PHE A 281 -11.08 -14.52 8.08
CA PHE A 281 -10.99 -15.36 6.88
C PHE A 281 -12.04 -16.47 6.82
N GLU A 282 -12.48 -16.99 7.97
CA GLU A 282 -13.49 -18.05 8.02
C GLU A 282 -14.88 -17.51 7.65
N ASP A 283 -15.21 -16.32 8.15
CA ASP A 283 -16.52 -15.71 7.96
C ASP A 283 -16.58 -14.92 6.63
N PRO A 284 -17.49 -15.30 5.70
CA PRO A 284 -17.58 -14.71 4.37
C PRO A 284 -17.99 -13.23 4.39
N ASP A 285 -18.53 -12.70 5.48
CA ASP A 285 -18.88 -11.27 5.57
C ASP A 285 -17.64 -10.35 5.62
N PHE A 286 -16.45 -10.88 5.94
CA PHE A 286 -15.22 -10.09 6.05
C PHE A 286 -14.23 -10.29 4.89
N ARG A 287 -13.53 -11.42 4.85
CA ARG A 287 -12.52 -11.83 3.84
C ARG A 287 -11.86 -10.66 3.06
N PRO A 288 -11.05 -9.81 3.71
CA PRO A 288 -10.42 -8.64 3.09
C PRO A 288 -9.19 -9.02 2.25
N ASP A 289 -8.95 -8.32 1.14
CA ASP A 289 -7.81 -8.60 0.25
C ASP A 289 -6.44 -8.34 0.91
N MET A 290 -6.43 -7.41 1.85
CA MET A 290 -5.21 -6.81 2.38
C MET A 290 -5.31 -6.55 3.88
N LEU A 291 -4.18 -6.65 4.56
CA LEU A 291 -4.09 -6.38 6.00
C LEU A 291 -2.95 -5.41 6.33
N LYS A 292 -3.21 -4.56 7.32
CA LYS A 292 -2.22 -3.78 8.05
C LYS A 292 -2.32 -4.18 9.52
N LEU A 293 -1.27 -4.82 10.05
CA LEU A 293 -1.25 -5.36 11.42
C LEU A 293 -0.45 -4.43 12.32
N TYR A 294 -1.10 -3.90 13.36
CA TYR A 294 -0.56 -2.88 14.23
C TYR A 294 -0.72 -3.27 15.69
N PRO A 295 0.26 -3.95 16.30
CA PRO A 295 0.28 -4.13 17.75
C PRO A 295 0.01 -2.80 18.45
N THR A 296 -0.84 -2.85 19.46
CA THR A 296 -1.24 -1.65 20.20
C THR A 296 -0.02 -1.06 20.91
N LEU A 297 0.14 0.26 20.81
CA LEU A 297 1.26 0.99 21.38
C LEU A 297 0.75 2.05 22.33
N VAL A 298 1.44 2.24 23.45
CA VAL A 298 1.14 3.29 24.42
C VAL A 298 1.90 4.55 24.03
N VAL A 299 1.16 5.62 23.75
CA VAL A 299 1.70 6.91 23.31
C VAL A 299 1.14 8.02 24.19
N LYS A 300 2.01 8.90 24.69
CA LYS A 300 1.62 10.04 25.53
C LYS A 300 0.53 10.90 24.90
N GLY A 301 -0.40 11.40 25.72
CA GLY A 301 -1.54 12.21 25.26
C GLY A 301 -2.73 11.39 24.74
N THR A 302 -2.76 10.10 25.05
CA THR A 302 -3.90 9.21 24.80
C THR A 302 -4.49 8.73 26.12
N LYS A 303 -5.78 8.41 26.16
CA LYS A 303 -6.39 7.79 27.35
C LYS A 303 -5.74 6.44 27.67
N LEU A 304 -5.23 5.74 26.66
CA LEU A 304 -4.46 4.51 26.84
C LEU A 304 -3.18 4.73 27.67
N PHE A 305 -2.51 5.87 27.50
CA PHE A 305 -1.35 6.24 28.31
C PHE A 305 -1.72 6.44 29.78
N ASP A 306 -2.88 7.05 30.04
CA ASP A 306 -3.36 7.26 31.41
C ASP A 306 -3.72 5.92 32.09
N MET A 307 -4.36 5.00 31.35
CA MET A 307 -4.66 3.64 31.83
C MET A 307 -3.36 2.88 32.14
N TRP A 308 -2.38 2.92 31.23
CA TRP A 308 -1.07 2.28 31.45
C TRP A 308 -0.34 2.87 32.67
N SER A 309 -0.37 4.19 32.85
CA SER A 309 0.30 4.87 33.97
C SER A 309 -0.33 4.55 35.33
N LYS A 310 -1.54 4.00 35.35
CA LYS A 310 -2.29 3.56 36.54
C LYS A 310 -2.31 2.04 36.70
N ASP A 311 -1.52 1.31 35.91
CA ASP A 311 -1.50 -0.16 35.86
C ASP A 311 -2.85 -0.80 35.48
N GLU A 312 -3.74 -0.06 34.81
CA GLU A 312 -5.04 -0.54 34.32
C GLU A 312 -4.92 -1.22 32.93
N TYR A 313 -3.77 -1.11 32.27
CA TYR A 313 -3.51 -1.71 30.97
C TYR A 313 -2.03 -2.07 30.79
N ARG A 314 -1.76 -3.28 30.30
CA ARG A 314 -0.42 -3.74 29.89
C ARG A 314 -0.43 -4.06 28.39
N PRO A 315 0.34 -3.33 27.55
CA PRO A 315 0.49 -3.69 26.15
C PRO A 315 1.36 -4.93 25.99
N TYR A 316 1.30 -5.57 24.82
CA TYR A 316 2.21 -6.66 24.49
C TYR A 316 3.67 -6.20 24.50
N THR A 317 4.53 -7.03 25.06
CA THR A 317 5.97 -6.91 24.79
C THR A 317 6.27 -7.24 23.33
N THR A 318 7.48 -6.95 22.88
CA THR A 318 7.92 -7.34 21.53
C THR A 318 7.81 -8.85 21.32
N GLU A 319 8.18 -9.65 22.32
CA GLU A 319 8.17 -11.11 22.28
C GLU A 319 6.73 -11.63 22.19
N GLU A 320 5.82 -11.15 23.04
CA GLU A 320 4.39 -11.51 23.00
C GLU A 320 3.76 -11.16 21.65
N ALA A 321 4.06 -9.97 21.11
CA ALA A 321 3.58 -9.56 19.79
C ALA A 321 4.15 -10.45 18.67
N VAL A 322 5.42 -10.88 18.77
CA VAL A 322 6.03 -11.80 17.80
C VAL A 322 5.32 -13.16 17.80
N GLU A 323 5.03 -13.73 18.97
CA GLU A 323 4.31 -15.01 19.10
C GLU A 323 2.91 -14.93 18.49
N VAL A 324 2.10 -13.95 18.94
CA VAL A 324 0.72 -13.77 18.47
C VAL A 324 0.69 -13.56 16.96
N MET A 325 1.56 -12.69 16.44
CA MET A 325 1.57 -12.37 15.02
C MET A 325 2.17 -13.50 14.15
N ALA A 326 3.05 -14.35 14.68
CA ALA A 326 3.51 -15.55 13.98
C ALA A 326 2.35 -16.53 13.76
N GLU A 327 1.54 -16.76 14.80
CA GLU A 327 0.34 -17.59 14.72
C GLU A 327 -0.72 -17.00 13.77
N MET A 328 -0.97 -15.69 13.85
CA MET A 328 -1.82 -14.99 12.89
C MET A 328 -1.33 -15.23 11.46
N LYS A 329 -0.04 -15.02 11.19
CA LYS A 329 0.51 -15.16 9.83
C LYS A 329 0.48 -16.57 9.27
N ARG A 330 0.40 -17.60 10.12
CA ARG A 330 0.29 -19.01 9.71
C ARG A 330 -1.02 -19.30 8.99
N ILE A 331 -2.11 -18.66 9.41
CA ILE A 331 -3.45 -18.94 8.86
C ILE A 331 -3.85 -18.01 7.70
N VAL A 332 -2.98 -17.08 7.30
CA VAL A 332 -3.29 -16.08 6.26
C VAL A 332 -3.44 -16.78 4.90
N PRO A 333 -4.62 -16.67 4.26
CA PRO A 333 -4.85 -17.27 2.94
C PRO A 333 -3.92 -16.73 1.85
N PRO A 334 -3.66 -17.52 0.78
CA PRO A 334 -2.73 -17.14 -0.29
C PRO A 334 -3.19 -15.95 -1.12
N TRP A 335 -4.48 -15.60 -1.08
CA TRP A 335 -5.08 -14.44 -1.76
C TRP A 335 -4.97 -13.13 -0.95
N VAL A 336 -4.44 -13.18 0.28
CA VAL A 336 -4.33 -12.00 1.17
C VAL A 336 -2.92 -11.43 1.13
N ARG A 337 -2.80 -10.09 1.11
CA ARG A 337 -1.52 -9.39 1.22
C ARG A 337 -1.40 -8.60 2.54
N ILE A 338 -0.47 -8.99 3.40
CA ILE A 338 -0.11 -8.18 4.58
C ILE A 338 0.83 -7.05 4.14
N GLN A 339 0.27 -5.87 3.92
CA GLN A 339 0.99 -4.69 3.47
C GLN A 339 2.00 -4.23 4.53
N ARG A 340 1.56 -4.13 5.78
CA ARG A 340 2.34 -3.56 6.87
C ARG A 340 2.21 -4.37 8.15
N ILE A 341 3.32 -4.44 8.86
CA ILE A 341 3.44 -4.91 10.23
C ILE A 341 4.10 -3.75 10.96
N GLN A 342 3.48 -3.27 12.03
CA GLN A 342 3.88 -2.09 12.81
C GLN A 342 3.58 -0.73 12.14
N ARG A 343 3.23 0.28 12.98
CA ARG A 343 3.00 1.67 12.56
C ARG A 343 4.32 2.42 12.41
N ASP A 344 4.31 3.50 11.63
CA ASP A 344 5.47 4.40 11.45
C ASP A 344 5.66 5.39 12.61
N ILE A 345 5.30 5.00 13.83
CA ILE A 345 5.47 5.85 15.02
C ILE A 345 6.96 5.81 15.42
N PRO A 346 7.64 6.97 15.55
CA PRO A 346 9.00 7.01 16.05
C PRO A 346 9.14 6.33 17.42
N VAL A 347 10.12 5.43 17.57
CA VAL A 347 10.38 4.68 18.82
C VAL A 347 10.43 5.57 20.07
N PRO A 348 11.07 6.77 20.06
CA PRO A 348 11.09 7.64 21.24
C PRO A 348 9.73 8.14 21.72
N LEU A 349 8.65 7.97 20.94
CA LEU A 349 7.29 8.34 21.33
C LEU A 349 6.49 7.17 21.91
N ILE A 350 7.02 5.95 21.78
CA ILE A 350 6.42 4.73 22.30
C ILE A 350 6.85 4.60 23.77
N HIS A 351 5.90 4.71 24.69
CA HIS A 351 6.17 4.63 26.13
C HIS A 351 6.06 3.19 26.65
N ALA A 352 5.21 2.37 26.02
CA ALA A 352 5.13 0.93 26.26
C ALA A 352 4.57 0.21 25.03
N GLY A 353 4.87 -1.08 24.91
CA GLY A 353 4.52 -1.93 23.76
C GLY A 353 5.75 -2.35 22.97
N VAL A 354 5.57 -2.65 21.68
CA VAL A 354 6.66 -3.07 20.79
C VAL A 354 7.71 -1.95 20.62
N ASP A 355 8.96 -2.26 20.97
CA ASP A 355 10.10 -1.33 20.97
C ASP A 355 11.07 -1.55 19.78
N LYS A 356 10.94 -2.66 19.03
CA LYS A 356 11.81 -2.98 17.88
C LYS A 356 11.21 -2.49 16.57
N GLY A 357 12.03 -1.88 15.71
CA GLY A 357 11.61 -1.38 14.39
C GLY A 357 11.60 -2.42 13.25
N HIS A 358 11.93 -3.68 13.53
CA HIS A 358 12.08 -4.77 12.55
C HIS A 358 11.17 -5.97 12.86
N LEU A 359 9.99 -5.72 13.44
CA LEU A 359 9.05 -6.75 13.90
C LEU A 359 8.71 -7.80 12.82
N ARG A 360 8.62 -7.41 11.55
CA ARG A 360 8.36 -8.34 10.44
C ARG A 360 9.44 -9.42 10.29
N GLU A 361 10.70 -9.07 10.55
CA GLU A 361 11.84 -9.99 10.46
C GLU A 361 11.81 -10.97 11.62
N LEU A 362 11.61 -10.47 12.84
CA LEU A 362 11.43 -11.29 14.05
C LEU A 362 10.30 -12.31 13.91
N ILE A 363 9.12 -11.89 13.41
CA ILE A 363 8.01 -12.82 13.15
C ILE A 363 8.41 -13.88 12.13
N LYS A 364 9.15 -13.51 11.07
CA LYS A 364 9.58 -14.46 10.04
C LYS A 364 10.56 -15.49 10.61
N GLU A 365 11.49 -15.07 11.46
CA GLU A 365 12.43 -15.94 12.17
C GLU A 365 11.69 -16.87 13.13
N ARG A 366 10.72 -16.34 13.89
CA ARG A 366 9.90 -17.15 14.78
C ARG A 366 9.13 -18.23 14.04
N MET A 367 8.42 -17.88 12.96
CA MET A 367 7.71 -18.86 12.12
C MET A 367 8.66 -19.95 11.59
N ARG A 368 9.86 -19.57 11.13
CA ARG A 368 10.88 -20.52 10.66
C ARG A 368 11.33 -21.47 11.77
N SER A 369 11.57 -20.96 12.98
CA SER A 369 11.96 -21.78 14.13
C SER A 369 10.88 -22.81 14.51
N GLN A 370 9.62 -22.55 14.16
CA GLN A 370 8.48 -23.44 14.37
C GLN A 370 8.20 -24.35 13.14
N GLY A 371 9.06 -24.35 12.13
CA GLY A 371 8.87 -25.16 10.91
C GLY A 371 7.73 -24.65 10.00
N HIS A 372 7.36 -23.37 10.11
CA HIS A 372 6.25 -22.77 9.36
C HIS A 372 6.71 -21.67 8.40
N GLY A 373 6.06 -21.60 7.24
CA GLY A 373 6.19 -20.54 6.26
C GLY A 373 4.96 -19.62 6.24
N CYS A 374 5.08 -18.45 5.62
CA CYS A 374 3.94 -17.56 5.38
C CYS A 374 3.58 -17.56 3.90
N ARG A 375 2.32 -17.86 3.58
CA ARG A 375 1.82 -17.97 2.20
C ARG A 375 1.09 -16.72 1.70
N CYS A 376 1.07 -15.63 2.49
CA CYS A 376 0.47 -14.37 2.03
C CYS A 376 1.19 -13.86 0.77
N ILE A 377 0.47 -13.13 -0.09
CA ILE A 377 0.97 -12.57 -1.36
C ILE A 377 2.35 -11.94 -1.19
N ARG A 378 2.52 -11.08 -0.18
CA ARG A 378 3.78 -10.33 0.04
C ARG A 378 4.99 -11.25 0.27
N CYS A 379 4.78 -12.41 0.90
CA CYS A 379 5.86 -13.35 1.18
C CYS A 379 6.24 -14.17 -0.06
N ARG A 380 5.36 -14.20 -1.07
CA ARG A 380 5.52 -14.96 -2.32
C ARG A 380 5.90 -14.10 -3.53
N GLU A 381 5.83 -12.77 -3.46
CA GLU A 381 6.15 -11.90 -4.61
C GLU A 381 7.57 -12.20 -5.15
N VAL A 382 7.69 -12.56 -6.43
CA VAL A 382 8.98 -12.94 -7.06
C VAL A 382 10.10 -11.92 -6.81
N GLY A 383 9.77 -10.62 -6.87
CA GLY A 383 10.71 -9.53 -6.63
C GLY A 383 11.21 -9.42 -5.18
N LEU A 384 10.42 -9.88 -4.20
CA LEU A 384 10.83 -9.92 -2.78
C LEU A 384 11.54 -11.22 -2.42
N MET A 385 11.30 -12.29 -3.18
CA MET A 385 12.03 -13.55 -3.07
C MET A 385 13.40 -13.51 -3.77
N GLY A 386 13.69 -12.43 -4.50
CA GLY A 386 14.95 -12.28 -5.24
C GLY A 386 15.00 -13.10 -6.53
N ILE A 387 13.88 -13.66 -6.97
CA ILE A 387 13.77 -14.41 -8.21
C ILE A 387 13.68 -13.41 -9.35
N ARG A 388 14.63 -13.50 -10.29
CA ARG A 388 14.77 -12.56 -11.41
C ARG A 388 14.58 -13.19 -12.78
N ASN A 389 14.88 -14.49 -12.90
CA ASN A 389 14.85 -15.22 -14.15
C ASN A 389 14.01 -16.48 -13.96
N TYR A 390 13.05 -16.70 -14.86
CA TYR A 390 12.24 -17.91 -15.00
C TYR A 390 11.78 -17.97 -16.47
N GLY A 391 11.61 -19.18 -17.01
CA GLY A 391 11.12 -19.42 -18.36
C GLY A 391 9.59 -19.56 -18.40
N PRO A 392 8.95 -19.47 -19.58
CA PRO A 392 7.52 -19.77 -19.74
C PRO A 392 7.13 -21.17 -19.23
N GLU A 393 8.01 -22.15 -19.37
CA GLU A 393 7.84 -23.52 -18.89
C GLU A 393 7.78 -23.64 -17.36
N ASP A 394 8.31 -22.65 -16.65
CA ASP A 394 8.28 -22.59 -15.17
C ASP A 394 6.96 -22.03 -14.63
N VAL A 395 6.11 -21.45 -15.49
CA VAL A 395 4.88 -20.77 -15.07
C VAL A 395 3.75 -21.77 -14.89
N SER A 396 3.02 -21.67 -13.78
CA SER A 396 1.76 -22.38 -13.54
C SER A 396 0.63 -21.39 -13.29
N ILE A 397 -0.57 -21.73 -13.77
CA ILE A 397 -1.80 -20.99 -13.51
C ILE A 397 -2.49 -21.68 -12.32
N ASN A 398 -2.84 -20.90 -11.31
CA ASN A 398 -3.59 -21.37 -10.15
C ASN A 398 -4.85 -20.53 -9.98
N GLU A 399 -5.92 -21.14 -9.49
CA GLU A 399 -7.14 -20.43 -9.15
C GLU A 399 -7.61 -20.85 -7.76
N THR A 400 -7.93 -19.86 -6.92
CA THR A 400 -8.58 -20.07 -5.62
C THR A 400 -9.89 -19.33 -5.60
N TYR A 401 -10.97 -20.07 -5.37
CA TYR A 401 -12.34 -19.57 -5.24
C TYR A 401 -12.76 -19.48 -3.77
N TYR A 402 -13.48 -18.43 -3.41
CA TYR A 402 -14.06 -18.27 -2.08
C TYR A 402 -15.25 -17.30 -2.10
N ASP A 403 -16.29 -17.62 -1.31
CA ASP A 403 -17.40 -16.70 -1.11
C ASP A 403 -16.96 -15.48 -0.30
N ALA A 404 -17.41 -14.29 -0.68
CA ALA A 404 -17.24 -13.11 0.14
C ALA A 404 -18.39 -12.12 -0.09
N SER A 405 -19.03 -11.73 1.01
CA SER A 405 -20.04 -10.68 1.05
C SER A 405 -21.12 -10.84 -0.03
N GLY A 406 -21.71 -12.04 -0.13
CA GLY A 406 -22.81 -12.36 -1.06
C GLY A 406 -22.42 -12.48 -2.53
N GLY A 407 -21.14 -12.66 -2.85
CA GLY A 407 -20.68 -12.98 -4.21
C GLY A 407 -19.45 -13.87 -4.17
N GLN A 408 -18.98 -14.28 -5.34
CA GLN A 408 -17.87 -15.21 -5.48
C GLN A 408 -16.60 -14.47 -5.90
N GLU A 409 -15.51 -14.75 -5.22
CA GLU A 409 -14.19 -14.21 -5.52
C GLU A 409 -13.31 -15.29 -6.13
N HIS A 410 -12.76 -14.99 -7.30
CA HIS A 410 -11.79 -15.80 -8.02
C HIS A 410 -10.43 -15.10 -7.94
N PHE A 411 -9.50 -15.71 -7.22
CA PHE A 411 -8.11 -15.29 -7.21
C PHE A 411 -7.32 -16.17 -8.18
N ILE A 412 -7.11 -15.65 -9.39
CA ILE A 412 -6.36 -16.34 -10.45
C ILE A 412 -4.93 -15.80 -10.43
N SER A 413 -3.94 -16.68 -10.28
CA SER A 413 -2.52 -16.31 -10.18
C SER A 413 -1.64 -17.05 -11.17
N LEU A 414 -0.55 -16.39 -11.53
CA LEU A 414 0.60 -17.00 -12.20
C LEU A 414 1.69 -17.19 -11.14
N ASP A 415 2.10 -18.43 -10.92
CA ASP A 415 3.13 -18.80 -9.95
C ASP A 415 4.28 -19.53 -10.66
N ILE A 416 5.45 -19.57 -10.01
CA ILE A 416 6.58 -20.39 -10.45
C ILE A 416 6.42 -21.79 -9.85
N LYS A 417 6.45 -22.81 -10.70
CA LYS A 417 6.41 -24.23 -10.33
C LYS A 417 7.42 -24.53 -9.23
N ASP A 418 6.99 -25.30 -8.24
CA ASP A 418 7.80 -25.82 -7.11
C ASP A 418 8.51 -24.76 -6.24
N ARG A 419 8.22 -23.46 -6.39
CA ARG A 419 8.85 -22.39 -5.60
C ARG A 419 7.88 -21.56 -4.76
N ASP A 420 6.57 -21.82 -4.86
CA ASP A 420 5.48 -21.02 -4.24
C ASP A 420 5.73 -19.51 -4.40
N ALA A 421 6.16 -19.10 -5.60
CA ALA A 421 6.55 -17.74 -5.91
C ALA A 421 5.58 -17.12 -6.93
N LEU A 422 5.00 -15.97 -6.57
CA LEU A 422 3.91 -15.30 -7.26
C LEU A 422 4.43 -14.28 -8.27
N ILE A 423 4.19 -14.53 -9.56
CA ILE A 423 4.52 -13.64 -10.69
C ILE A 423 3.47 -12.54 -10.81
N GLY A 424 2.20 -12.89 -10.72
CA GLY A 424 1.09 -11.94 -10.86
C GLY A 424 -0.24 -12.60 -10.55
N TYR A 425 -1.28 -11.79 -10.42
CA TYR A 425 -2.64 -12.26 -10.18
C TYR A 425 -3.69 -11.28 -10.68
N VAL A 426 -4.90 -11.79 -10.83
CA VAL A 426 -6.13 -11.02 -11.03
C VAL A 426 -7.15 -11.43 -9.96
N ARG A 427 -7.85 -10.44 -9.41
CA ARG A 427 -9.02 -10.63 -8.54
C ARG A 427 -10.27 -10.40 -9.37
N LEU A 428 -10.96 -11.48 -9.70
CA LEU A 428 -12.24 -11.43 -10.39
C LEU A 428 -13.34 -11.68 -9.37
N ARG A 429 -14.40 -10.87 -9.41
CA ARG A 429 -15.63 -11.08 -8.65
C ARG A 429 -16.78 -11.35 -9.59
N THR A 430 -17.54 -12.40 -9.28
CA THR A 430 -18.78 -12.79 -9.95
C THR A 430 -19.90 -12.93 -8.90
N GLY A 431 -21.11 -13.22 -9.36
CA GLY A 431 -22.29 -13.42 -8.52
C GLY A 431 -23.53 -13.62 -9.37
N ASN A 432 -24.73 -13.45 -8.81
CA ASN A 432 -26.02 -13.62 -9.51
C ASN A 432 -26.34 -12.46 -10.48
N SER A 433 -25.34 -11.90 -11.15
CA SER A 433 -25.45 -10.75 -12.05
C SER A 433 -24.76 -11.05 -13.37
N PRO A 434 -25.26 -10.55 -14.52
CA PRO A 434 -24.58 -10.68 -15.81
C PRO A 434 -23.30 -9.83 -15.91
N LEU A 435 -22.86 -9.18 -14.83
CA LEU A 435 -21.69 -8.32 -14.77
C LEU A 435 -20.62 -8.90 -13.84
N ALA A 436 -19.46 -9.19 -14.40
CA ALA A 436 -18.25 -9.52 -13.67
C ALA A 436 -17.42 -8.27 -13.33
N SER A 437 -16.62 -8.32 -12.26
CA SER A 437 -15.76 -7.21 -11.86
C SER A 437 -14.32 -7.66 -11.60
N ILE A 438 -13.38 -7.20 -12.42
CA ILE A 438 -11.95 -7.25 -12.09
C ILE A 438 -11.65 -6.14 -11.08
N ARG A 439 -11.31 -6.55 -9.85
CA ARG A 439 -11.05 -5.67 -8.71
C ARG A 439 -9.59 -5.25 -8.62
N GLU A 440 -8.70 -6.11 -9.09
CA GLU A 440 -7.26 -5.89 -9.11
C GLU A 440 -6.62 -6.73 -10.20
N LEU A 441 -5.72 -6.12 -10.97
CA LEU A 441 -4.72 -6.80 -11.77
C LEU A 441 -3.35 -6.39 -11.22
N LYS A 442 -2.50 -7.36 -10.90
CA LYS A 442 -1.14 -7.08 -10.41
C LYS A 442 -0.15 -8.02 -11.04
N VAL A 443 0.88 -7.47 -11.65
CA VAL A 443 2.07 -8.21 -12.12
C VAL A 443 3.28 -7.70 -11.35
N PHE A 444 4.07 -8.62 -10.82
CA PHE A 444 5.30 -8.36 -10.08
C PHE A 444 6.51 -8.49 -11.01
N GLY A 445 7.44 -7.55 -10.89
CA GLY A 445 8.66 -7.48 -11.69
C GLY A 445 9.20 -6.06 -11.67
N ARG A 446 10.46 -5.86 -12.07
CA ARG A 446 10.88 -4.51 -12.46
C ARG A 446 9.99 -4.15 -13.64
N MET A 447 9.07 -3.21 -13.47
CA MET A 447 8.46 -2.53 -14.60
C MET A 447 9.43 -1.47 -15.10
N ALA A 448 9.56 -1.34 -16.40
CA ALA A 448 10.39 -0.42 -17.11
C ALA A 448 9.69 0.92 -16.95
N PRO A 449 10.48 2.00 -16.87
CA PRO A 449 9.93 3.33 -17.03
C PRO A 449 9.05 3.35 -18.29
N ILE A 450 7.87 3.96 -18.22
CA ILE A 450 6.98 4.12 -19.39
C ILE A 450 7.72 4.74 -20.59
N SER A 451 8.76 5.55 -20.32
CA SER A 451 9.60 6.26 -21.30
C SER A 451 10.79 5.46 -21.85
N GLN A 452 11.16 4.32 -21.28
CA GLN A 452 12.30 3.53 -21.76
C GLN A 452 11.82 2.20 -22.35
N LYS A 453 11.92 2.08 -23.68
CA LYS A 453 12.13 0.78 -24.35
C LYS A 453 13.54 0.28 -23.99
N GLY A 454 13.75 -0.15 -22.75
CA GLY A 454 15.00 -0.72 -22.29
C GLY A 454 14.89 -2.23 -22.16
N ASP A 455 15.97 -2.95 -22.49
CA ASP A 455 16.16 -4.42 -22.51
C ASP A 455 15.92 -5.18 -21.18
N GLY A 456 15.19 -4.59 -20.23
CA GLY A 456 14.88 -5.19 -18.95
C GLY A 456 13.63 -6.07 -19.00
N TRP A 457 13.75 -7.28 -19.57
CA TRP A 457 12.89 -8.46 -19.36
C TRP A 457 11.41 -8.17 -19.05
N GLN A 458 10.76 -7.37 -19.90
CA GLN A 458 9.36 -7.04 -19.75
C GLN A 458 8.62 -7.17 -21.05
N HIS A 459 7.66 -8.09 -20.98
CA HIS A 459 6.38 -8.19 -21.69
C HIS A 459 6.12 -9.65 -22.08
N HIS A 460 6.18 -10.59 -21.12
CA HIS A 460 5.61 -11.93 -21.31
C HIS A 460 4.08 -11.93 -21.47
N GLY A 461 3.44 -10.77 -21.67
CA GLY A 461 1.99 -10.69 -21.82
C GLY A 461 1.20 -11.05 -20.55
N HIS A 462 1.83 -11.42 -19.42
CA HIS A 462 1.15 -11.88 -18.20
C HIS A 462 -0.02 -11.02 -17.74
N GLY A 463 0.06 -9.70 -17.88
CA GLY A 463 -1.07 -8.82 -17.56
C GLY A 463 -2.28 -9.08 -18.48
N LYS A 464 -2.03 -9.20 -19.79
CA LYS A 464 -3.07 -9.53 -20.78
C LYS A 464 -3.57 -10.95 -20.60
N GLU A 465 -2.67 -11.91 -20.34
CA GLU A 465 -2.99 -13.30 -20.03
C GLU A 465 -3.94 -13.42 -18.83
N LEU A 466 -3.61 -12.77 -17.71
CA LEU A 466 -4.48 -12.72 -16.53
C LEU A 466 -5.84 -12.08 -16.82
N VAL A 467 -5.90 -11.02 -17.63
CA VAL A 467 -7.17 -10.43 -18.04
C VAL A 467 -7.97 -11.40 -18.92
N SER A 468 -7.32 -12.09 -19.86
CA SER A 468 -7.98 -13.11 -20.69
C SER A 468 -8.54 -14.25 -19.85
N LEU A 469 -7.79 -14.76 -18.88
CA LEU A 469 -8.25 -15.79 -17.92
C LEU A 469 -9.46 -15.30 -17.11
N ALA A 470 -9.46 -14.04 -16.69
CA ALA A 470 -10.62 -13.47 -16.00
C ALA A 470 -11.84 -13.30 -16.93
N GLU A 471 -11.64 -12.94 -18.20
CA GLU A 471 -12.71 -12.85 -19.19
C GLU A 471 -13.30 -14.23 -19.51
N GLU A 472 -12.46 -15.27 -19.63
CA GLU A 472 -12.88 -16.67 -19.81
C GLU A 472 -13.70 -17.14 -18.61
N ARG A 473 -13.17 -17.02 -17.40
CA ARG A 473 -13.90 -17.37 -16.17
C ARG A 473 -15.22 -16.63 -16.05
N ALA A 474 -15.25 -15.33 -16.38
CA ALA A 474 -16.50 -14.56 -16.37
C ALA A 474 -17.54 -15.10 -17.37
N ARG A 475 -17.14 -15.56 -18.57
CA ARG A 475 -18.04 -16.19 -19.53
C ARG A 475 -18.58 -17.53 -19.02
N GLU A 476 -17.73 -18.33 -18.39
CA GLU A 476 -18.11 -19.61 -17.78
C GLU A 476 -19.14 -19.43 -16.65
N GLU A 477 -18.99 -18.36 -15.85
CA GLU A 477 -19.96 -17.94 -14.83
C GLU A 477 -21.22 -17.25 -15.42
N GLY A 478 -21.38 -17.26 -16.75
CA GLY A 478 -22.56 -16.71 -17.44
C GLY A 478 -22.64 -15.19 -17.49
N CYS A 479 -21.55 -14.47 -17.18
CA CYS A 479 -21.52 -13.01 -17.28
C CYS A 479 -21.49 -12.56 -18.75
N ARG A 480 -22.25 -11.50 -19.07
CA ARG A 480 -22.32 -10.89 -20.41
C ARG A 480 -21.34 -9.74 -20.60
N SER A 481 -20.88 -9.16 -19.49
CA SER A 481 -19.97 -8.03 -19.48
C SER A 481 -19.03 -8.12 -18.31
N ILE A 482 -17.89 -7.44 -18.43
CA ILE A 482 -16.88 -7.36 -17.39
C ILE A 482 -16.43 -5.92 -17.24
N ARG A 483 -16.29 -5.47 -16.00
CA ARG A 483 -15.76 -4.16 -15.65
C ARG A 483 -14.47 -4.26 -14.87
N VAL A 484 -13.68 -3.20 -14.90
CA VAL A 484 -12.40 -3.09 -14.18
C VAL A 484 -12.39 -1.82 -13.35
N THR A 485 -12.08 -1.96 -12.06
CA THR A 485 -11.71 -0.84 -11.20
C THR A 485 -10.28 -0.41 -11.52
N SER A 486 -10.16 0.56 -12.43
CA SER A 486 -8.90 0.98 -13.02
C SER A 486 -8.43 2.31 -12.44
N GLY A 487 -7.16 2.41 -12.04
CA GLY A 487 -6.57 3.70 -11.72
C GLY A 487 -6.54 4.60 -12.96
N VAL A 488 -6.70 5.90 -12.77
CA VAL A 488 -6.76 6.88 -13.87
C VAL A 488 -5.57 6.72 -14.84
N GLY A 489 -4.36 6.61 -14.28
CA GLY A 489 -3.12 6.45 -15.01
C GLY A 489 -2.95 5.12 -15.78
N VAL A 490 -3.85 4.16 -15.60
CA VAL A 490 -3.82 2.84 -16.28
C VAL A 490 -5.03 2.58 -17.19
N ARG A 491 -5.96 3.52 -17.33
CA ARG A 491 -7.13 3.35 -18.23
C ARG A 491 -6.73 3.05 -19.69
N ASN A 492 -5.67 3.69 -20.18
CA ASN A 492 -5.13 3.46 -21.52
C ASN A 492 -4.66 2.02 -21.77
N TYR A 493 -4.17 1.32 -20.74
CA TYR A 493 -3.83 -0.10 -20.86
C TYR A 493 -5.05 -0.95 -21.21
N TYR A 494 -6.18 -0.68 -20.56
CA TYR A 494 -7.44 -1.39 -20.80
C TYR A 494 -8.08 -1.00 -22.14
N ARG A 495 -7.97 0.28 -22.56
CA ARG A 495 -8.40 0.71 -23.91
C ARG A 495 -7.71 -0.08 -25.01
N ALA A 496 -6.40 -0.31 -24.86
CA ALA A 496 -5.61 -1.08 -25.83
C ALA A 496 -6.03 -2.55 -25.97
N ILE A 497 -6.84 -3.08 -25.05
CA ILE A 497 -7.37 -4.45 -25.08
C ILE A 497 -8.91 -4.49 -25.18
N GLY A 498 -9.51 -3.39 -25.65
CA GLY A 498 -10.93 -3.33 -26.04
C GLY A 498 -11.91 -2.89 -24.96
N TYR A 499 -11.44 -2.37 -23.82
CA TYR A 499 -12.32 -1.79 -22.81
C TYR A 499 -12.61 -0.32 -23.09
N GLN A 500 -13.79 0.14 -22.69
CA GLN A 500 -14.24 1.53 -22.83
C GLN A 500 -14.56 2.11 -21.45
N ARG A 501 -14.40 3.43 -21.28
CA ARG A 501 -14.71 4.07 -20.00
C ARG A 501 -16.23 4.20 -19.84
N VAL A 502 -16.77 3.67 -18.74
CA VAL A 502 -18.18 3.81 -18.34
C VAL A 502 -18.20 4.27 -16.88
N GLY A 503 -18.54 5.54 -16.65
CA GLY A 503 -18.45 6.16 -15.33
C GLY A 503 -17.05 6.06 -14.72
N ALA A 504 -16.96 5.42 -13.55
CA ALA A 504 -15.72 5.17 -12.82
C ALA A 504 -14.93 3.93 -13.31
N TYR A 505 -15.49 3.15 -14.24
CA TYR A 505 -14.96 1.85 -14.63
C TYR A 505 -14.41 1.85 -16.07
N MET A 506 -13.62 0.81 -16.37
CA MET A 506 -13.36 0.37 -17.73
C MET A 506 -14.18 -0.89 -17.99
N GLU A 507 -15.04 -0.92 -19.00
CA GLU A 507 -15.97 -2.02 -19.28
C GLU A 507 -15.79 -2.61 -20.67
N LYS A 508 -16.09 -3.91 -20.80
CA LYS A 508 -16.05 -4.66 -22.05
C LYS A 508 -17.20 -5.66 -22.10
N ARG A 509 -17.86 -5.78 -23.25
CA ARG A 509 -18.83 -6.86 -23.52
C ARG A 509 -18.08 -8.15 -23.85
N LEU A 510 -18.55 -9.27 -23.31
CA LEU A 510 -17.91 -10.57 -23.49
C LEU A 510 -18.41 -11.33 -24.73
N PHE A 511 -19.55 -10.91 -25.29
CA PHE A 511 -20.24 -11.45 -26.46
C PHE A 511 -20.60 -10.33 -27.45
#